data_AF-A0AAD3UF86-F1
#
_entry.id   AF-A0AAD3UF86-F1
#
_cell.length_a   1.000
_cell.length_b   1.000
_cell.length_c   1.000
_cell.angle_alpha   90.00
_cell.angle_beta   90.00
_cell.angle_gamma   90.00
#
_symmetry.space_group_name_H-M   'P 1'
#
loop_
_entity.id
_entity.type
_entity.pdbx_description
1 polymer ?
#
loop_
_entity_poly.entity_id
_entity_poly.type
_entity_poly.pdbx_seq_one_letter_code
_entity_poly.pdbx_strand_id
1 'polypeptide(L)' 'ADLRELKARLDNLGCAIPTLYKQYSELCEPGGVQFMDFGIDPDFNHCIDGLVWVDVSRIKPHKRARYIGPLASTITGQ' A
#
# COMPACT_ATOMS: atom_id res chain seq x y z
N ALA A 1 8.58 -10.78 -3.01
CA ALA A 1 9.10 -11.12 -4.35
C ALA A 1 8.55 -10.15 -5.38
N ASP A 2 7.24 -9.89 -5.32
CA ASP A 2 6.47 -9.16 -6.32
C ASP A 2 6.94 -7.73 -6.59
N LEU A 3 7.26 -6.93 -5.56
CA LEU A 3 7.77 -5.56 -5.74
C LEU A 3 9.11 -5.53 -6.49
N ARG A 4 9.98 -6.53 -6.29
CA ARG A 4 11.26 -6.63 -6.99
C ARG A 4 11.04 -6.98 -8.47
N GLU A 5 10.08 -7.85 -8.75
CA GLU A 5 9.72 -8.22 -10.11
C GLU A 5 9.05 -7.05 -10.86
N LEU A 6 8.11 -6.34 -10.21
CA LEU A 6 7.51 -5.12 -10.77
C LEU A 6 8.57 -4.07 -11.08
N LYS A 7 9.50 -3.84 -10.14
CA LYS A 7 10.63 -2.92 -10.38
C LYS A 7 11.45 -3.35 -11.59
N ALA A 8 11.85 -4.61 -11.68
CA ALA A 8 12.66 -5.10 -12.81
C ALA A 8 11.93 -4.93 -14.16
N ARG A 9 10.61 -5.18 -14.20
CA ARG A 9 9.79 -4.99 -15.40
C ARG A 9 9.68 -3.52 -15.81
N LEU A 10 9.50 -2.60 -14.85
CA LEU A 10 9.46 -1.16 -15.11
C LEU A 10 10.83 -0.62 -15.53
N ASP A 11 11.92 -1.09 -14.90
CA ASP A 11 13.29 -0.72 -15.25
C ASP A 11 13.59 -1.10 -16.72
N ASN A 12 13.11 -2.25 -17.20
CA ASN A 12 13.22 -2.66 -18.62
C ASN A 12 12.48 -1.73 -19.59
N LEU A 13 11.46 -1.01 -19.12
CA LEU A 13 10.71 -0.01 -19.88
C LEU A 13 11.29 1.41 -19.71
N GLY A 14 12.40 1.57 -18.99
CA GLY A 14 12.98 2.87 -18.66
C GLY A 14 12.16 3.67 -17.64
N CYS A 15 11.26 3.02 -16.91
CA CYS A 15 10.39 3.65 -15.91
C CYS A 15 10.84 3.30 -14.49
N ALA A 16 10.79 4.28 -13.59
CA ALA A 16 10.99 4.02 -12.16
C ALA A 16 9.70 3.49 -11.52
N ILE A 17 9.85 2.67 -10.48
CA ILE A 17 8.70 2.27 -9.67
C ILE A 17 8.08 3.50 -8.99
N PRO A 18 6.75 3.72 -9.09
CA PRO A 18 6.09 4.84 -8.43
C PRO A 18 6.28 4.79 -6.91
N THR A 19 6.58 5.94 -6.30
CA THR A 19 6.95 6.01 -4.88
C THR A 19 5.86 5.46 -3.96
N LEU A 20 4.60 5.64 -4.34
CA LEU A 20 3.44 5.15 -3.58
C LEU A 20 3.44 3.63 -3.43
N TYR A 21 3.86 2.87 -4.44
CA TYR A 21 3.93 1.40 -4.36
C TYR A 21 4.85 0.95 -3.23
N LYS A 22 6.02 1.58 -3.14
CA LYS A 22 6.97 1.33 -2.05
C LYS A 22 6.36 1.72 -0.71
N GLN A 23 5.80 2.93 -0.60
CA GLN A 23 5.23 3.43 0.65
C GLN A 23 4.10 2.55 1.19
N TYR A 24 3.17 2.11 0.32
CA TYR A 24 2.10 1.20 0.70
C TYR A 24 2.64 -0.17 1.10
N SER A 25 3.59 -0.73 0.35
CA SER A 25 4.20 -2.03 0.71
C SER A 25 4.90 -2.03 2.07
N GLU A 26 5.40 -0.88 2.52
CA GLU A 26 6.09 -0.74 3.80
C GLU A 26 5.14 -0.48 4.99
N LEU A 27 3.86 -0.23 4.72
CA LEU A 27 2.84 0.12 5.73
C LEU A 27 2.46 -1.06 6.63
N CYS A 28 2.36 -2.26 6.05
CA CYS A 28 1.89 -3.47 6.73
C CYS A 28 2.97 -4.54 6.83
N GLU A 29 2.75 -5.50 7.72
CA GLU A 29 3.46 -6.78 7.72
C GLU A 29 3.19 -7.56 6.40
N PRO A 30 4.05 -8.53 6.02
CA PRO A 30 3.90 -9.28 4.77
C PRO A 30 2.49 -9.87 4.57
N GLY A 31 1.88 -9.55 3.42
CA GLY A 31 0.51 -9.96 3.05
C GLY A 31 -0.60 -9.01 3.53
N GLY A 32 -0.28 -7.89 4.19
CA GLY A 32 -1.26 -6.87 4.57
C GLY A 32 -1.55 -5.84 3.47
N VAL A 33 -0.86 -5.90 2.33
CA VAL A 33 -1.04 -5.01 1.18
C VAL A 33 -1.06 -5.85 -0.09
N GLN A 34 -2.05 -5.63 -0.94
CA GLN A 34 -2.19 -6.26 -2.25
C GLN A 34 -2.52 -5.20 -3.29
N PHE A 35 -1.81 -5.23 -4.42
CA PHE A 35 -2.12 -4.42 -5.60
C PHE A 35 -2.94 -5.30 -6.53
N MET A 36 -4.19 -4.92 -6.78
CA MET A 36 -5.17 -5.80 -7.42
C MET A 36 -5.36 -5.50 -8.90
N ASP A 37 -5.39 -4.22 -9.27
CA ASP A 37 -5.68 -3.82 -10.64
C ASP A 37 -5.07 -2.46 -10.98
N PHE A 38 -4.96 -2.17 -12.27
CA PHE A 38 -4.46 -0.91 -12.81
C PHE A 38 -5.43 -0.39 -13.88
N GLY A 39 -5.71 0.91 -13.83
CA GLY A 39 -6.59 1.58 -14.78
C GLY A 39 -5.91 2.78 -15.42
N ILE A 40 -6.42 3.17 -16.59
CA ILE A 40 -6.18 4.51 -17.14
C ILE A 40 -7.46 5.30 -16.90
N ASP A 41 -7.35 6.44 -16.21
CA ASP A 41 -8.47 7.36 -16.03
C ASP A 41 -8.42 8.47 -17.10
N PRO A 42 -9.31 8.45 -18.11
CA PRO A 42 -9.36 9.48 -19.13
C PRO A 42 -9.75 10.86 -18.58
N ASP A 43 -10.54 10.89 -17.50
CA ASP A 43 -11.03 12.12 -16.88
C ASP A 43 -9.96 12.76 -15.98
N PHE A 44 -8.91 12.02 -15.62
CA PHE A 44 -7.71 12.50 -14.93
C PHE A 44 -6.45 12.51 -15.81
N ASN A 45 -6.57 13.11 -17.01
CA ASN A 45 -5.46 13.31 -17.96
C ASN A 45 -4.73 12.01 -18.35
N HIS A 46 -5.49 10.93 -18.54
CA HIS A 46 -4.96 9.60 -18.84
C HIS A 46 -3.89 9.14 -17.84
N CYS A 47 -4.06 9.47 -16.55
CA CYS A 47 -3.18 8.94 -15.52
C CYS A 47 -3.27 7.42 -15.46
N ILE A 48 -2.27 6.80 -14.86
CA ILE A 48 -2.32 5.40 -14.47
C ILE A 48 -2.61 5.34 -12.98
N ASP A 49 -3.77 4.77 -12.63
CA ASP A 49 -4.18 4.55 -11.26
C ASP A 49 -4.07 3.08 -10.89
N GLY A 50 -3.91 2.78 -9.59
CA GLY A 50 -3.82 1.42 -9.07
C GLY A 50 -4.80 1.19 -7.93
N LEU A 51 -5.52 0.07 -7.96
CA LEU A 51 -6.34 -0.39 -6.86
C LEU A 51 -5.47 -1.12 -5.83
N VAL A 52 -5.43 -0.61 -4.61
CA VAL A 52 -4.65 -1.17 -3.50
C VAL A 52 -5.58 -1.60 -2.37
N TRP A 53 -5.50 -2.87 -1.99
CA TRP A 53 -6.16 -3.42 -0.81
C TRP A 53 -5.20 -3.43 0.37
N VAL A 54 -5.64 -2.86 1.50
CA VAL A 54 -4.84 -2.76 2.72
C VAL A 54 -5.61 -3.36 3.90
N ASP A 55 -5.01 -4.37 4.53
CA ASP A 55 -5.49 -4.92 5.79
C ASP A 55 -5.00 -4.06 6.96
N VAL A 56 -5.89 -3.24 7.49
CA VAL A 56 -5.63 -2.30 8.60
C VAL A 56 -5.17 -3.02 9.87
N SER A 57 -5.58 -4.29 10.06
CA SER A 57 -5.18 -5.08 11.23
C SER A 57 -3.70 -5.47 11.21
N ARG A 58 -3.07 -5.43 10.03
CA ARG A 58 -1.67 -5.83 9.80
C ARG A 58 -0.73 -4.64 9.61
N ILE A 59 -1.21 -3.41 9.83
CA ILE A 59 -0.36 -2.22 9.83
C ILE A 59 0.70 -2.34 10.91
N LYS A 60 1.96 -2.01 10.57
CA LYS A 60 3.08 -2.08 11.50
C LYS A 60 2.82 -1.22 12.75
N PRO A 61 3.19 -1.67 13.97
CA PRO A 61 2.84 -0.97 15.21
C PRO A 61 3.22 0.52 15.22
N HIS A 62 4.43 0.87 14.79
CA HIS A 62 4.90 2.25 14.74
C HIS A 62 4.12 3.12 13.73
N LYS A 63 3.67 2.55 12.60
CA LYS A 63 2.83 3.24 11.61
C LYS A 63 1.41 3.42 12.15
N ARG A 64 0.85 2.40 12.79
CA ARG A 64 -0.48 2.44 13.40
C ARG A 64 -0.55 3.52 14.50
N ALA A 65 0.44 3.54 15.39
CA ALA A 65 0.54 4.54 16.45
C ALA A 65 0.63 5.96 15.88
N ARG A 66 1.34 6.13 14.75
CA ARG A 66 1.50 7.43 14.08
C ARG A 66 0.24 7.94 13.39
N TYR A 67 -0.53 7.07 12.74
CA TYR A 67 -1.59 7.49 11.80
C TYR A 67 -3.03 7.21 12.26
N ILE A 68 -3.24 6.22 13.13
CA ILE A 68 -4.58 5.83 13.61
C ILE A 68 -4.74 6.17 15.09
N GLY A 69 -3.69 5.99 15.87
CA GLY A 69 -3.72 6.13 17.32
C GLY A 69 -3.90 4.79 18.05
N PRO A 70 -3.96 4.82 19.40
CA PRO A 70 -4.14 3.63 20.21
C PRO A 70 -5.41 2.88 19.79
N LEU A 71 -5.40 1.54 19.84
CA LEU A 71 -6.67 0.81 19.90
C LEU A 71 -7.38 1.36 21.14
N ALA A 72 -8.58 1.94 20.96
CA ALA A 72 -9.39 2.38 22.09
C ALA A 72 -9.43 1.21 23.07
N SER A 73 -8.97 1.45 24.30
CA SER A 73 -9.03 0.45 25.36
C SER A 73 -10.48 0.01 25.44
N THR A 74 -10.76 -1.23 25.03
CA THR A 74 -12.03 -1.87 25.30
C THR A 74 -12.30 -1.60 26.78
N ILE A 75 -13.40 -0.91 27.06
CA ILE A 75 -13.88 -0.71 28.42
C ILE A 75 -14.06 -2.13 28.97
N THR A 76 -13.12 -2.59 29.80
CA THR A 76 -13.33 -3.74 30.65
C THR A 76 -14.40 -3.29 31.63
N GLY A 77 -15.66 -3.59 31.29
CA GLY A 77 -16.78 -3.44 32.21
C GLY A 77 -16.47 -4.25 33.47
N GLN A 78 -16.41 -3.53 34.59
CA GLN A 78 -16.78 -4.08 35.88
C GLN A 78 -18.27 -4.42 35.89
#